data_AF-A0A6J4QVW7-F1
#
_entry.id   AF-A0A6J4QVW7-F1
#
_cell.length_a   1.000
_cell.length_b   1.000
_cell.length_c   1.000
_cell.angle_alpha   90.00
_cell.angle_beta   90.00
_cell.angle_gamma   90.00
#
_symmetry.space_group_name_H-M   'P 1'
#
loop_
_entity.id
_entity.type
_entity.pdbx_description
1 polymer ?
#
loop_
_entity_poly.entity_id
_entity_poly.type
_entity_poly.pdbx_seq_one_letter_code
_entity_poly.pdbx_strand_id
1 'polypeptide(L)' 'MAALRCTCEQGTNLWGEFWWIEGEHRWVFFDDEKASETYAEQLTHCRGCGRSLERKGLRATTPSLLP' A
#
# COMPACT_ATOMS: atom_id res chain seq x y z
N MET A 1 -3.57 2.11 10.15
CA MET A 1 -2.90 1.02 9.44
C MET A 1 -3.93 0.17 8.70
N ALA A 2 -3.72 -0.08 7.40
CA ALA A 2 -4.52 -0.98 6.58
C ALA A 2 -3.60 -1.77 5.65
N ALA A 3 -3.81 -3.08 5.55
CA ALA A 3 -3.18 -3.91 4.53
C ALA A 3 -3.93 -3.70 3.20
N LEU A 4 -3.19 -3.34 2.16
CA LEU A 4 -3.72 -2.91 0.87
C LEU A 4 -3.02 -3.65 -0.27
N ARG A 5 -3.69 -3.79 -1.40
CA ARG A 5 -3.06 -4.25 -2.64
C ARG A 5 -3.61 -3.47 -3.82
N CYS A 6 -2.75 -3.27 -4.82
CA CYS A 6 -3.17 -2.63 -6.05
C CYS A 6 -4.17 -3.49 -6.83
N THR A 7 -5.15 -2.84 -7.45
CA THR A 7 -6.18 -3.47 -8.29
C THR A 7 -5.66 -4.06 -9.60
N CYS A 8 -4.41 -3.79 -9.97
CA CYS A 8 -3.80 -4.35 -11.18
C CYS A 8 -3.40 -5.83 -11.06
N GLU A 9 -3.60 -6.45 -9.89
CA GLU A 9 -3.25 -7.85 -9.55
C GLU A 9 -1.74 -8.17 -9.58
N GLN A 10 -0.95 -7.42 -10.33
CA GLN A 10 0.51 -7.52 -10.43
C GLN A 10 1.26 -6.77 -9.30
N GLY A 11 0.54 -6.01 -8.47
CA GLY A 11 1.13 -5.26 -7.36
C GLY A 11 1.38 -6.13 -6.12
N THR A 12 2.43 -5.78 -5.37
CA THR A 12 2.76 -6.36 -4.06
C THR A 12 1.77 -5.93 -2.97
N ASN A 13 1.86 -6.57 -1.81
CA ASN A 13 1.16 -6.11 -0.62
C ASN A 13 1.75 -4.77 -0.15
N LEU A 14 0.86 -3.89 0.29
CA LEU A 14 1.18 -2.54 0.72
C LEU A 14 0.62 -2.33 2.12
N TRP A 15 1.37 -1.59 2.92
CA TRP A 15 0.91 -1.08 4.19
C TRP A 15 0.50 0.38 4.00
N GLY A 16 -0.77 0.69 4.30
CA GLY A 16 -1.33 2.03 4.25
C GLY A 16 -1.49 2.65 5.64
N GLU A 17 -0.96 3.86 5.78
CA GLU A 17 -1.09 4.73 6.94
C GLU A 17 -1.97 5.94 6.60
N PHE A 18 -2.73 6.45 7.57
CA PHE A 18 -3.49 7.69 7.41
C PHE A 18 -2.93 8.73 8.37
N TRP A 19 -2.20 9.72 7.85
CA TRP A 19 -1.45 10.70 8.63
C TRP A 19 -1.98 12.12 8.41
N TRP A 20 -1.78 12.98 9.40
CA TRP A 20 -1.97 14.43 9.25
C TRP A 20 -0.64 15.05 8.78
N ILE A 21 -0.61 15.57 7.56
CA ILE A 21 0.58 16.14 6.92
C ILE A 21 0.19 17.50 6.33
N GLU A 22 0.93 18.55 6.69
CA GLU A 22 0.77 19.90 6.11
C GLU A 22 -0.65 20.49 6.17
N GLY A 23 -1.42 20.14 7.22
CA GLY A 23 -2.77 20.70 7.41
C GLY A 23 -3.89 19.91 6.75
N GLU A 24 -3.60 18.74 6.16
CA GLU A 24 -4.61 17.82 5.65
C GLU A 24 -4.32 16.36 6.00
N HIS A 25 -5.35 15.52 5.95
CA HIS A 25 -5.15 14.08 6.11
C HIS A 25 -4.76 13.45 4.78
N ARG A 26 -3.61 12.76 4.74
CA ARG A 26 -3.12 12.05 3.57
C ARG A 26 -2.91 10.57 3.88
N TRP A 27 -3.17 9.74 2.87
CA TRP A 27 -2.72 8.35 2.90
C TRP A 27 -1.26 8.28 2.48
N VAL A 28 -0.48 7.53 3.26
CA VAL A 28 0.91 7.20 2.97
C VAL A 28 1.01 5.69 2.80
N PHE A 29 1.72 5.24 1.78
CA PHE A 29 1.82 3.83 1.45
C PHE A 29 3.26 3.36 1.53
N PHE A 30 3.44 2.13 1.99
CA PHE A 30 4.73 1.50 2.20
C PHE A 30 4.73 0.11 1.59
N ASP A 31 5.91 -0.36 1.22
CA ASP A 31 6.12 -1.75 0.83
C ASP A 31 5.95 -2.67 2.05
N ASP A 32 5.03 -3.63 1.96
CA ASP A 32 4.75 -4.62 3.01
C ASP A 32 5.24 -6.03 2.61
N GLU A 33 5.91 -6.15 1.46
CA GLU A 33 6.52 -7.41 1.04
C GLU A 33 7.86 -7.61 1.74
N LYS A 34 7.90 -8.51 2.73
CA LYS A 34 9.11 -8.78 3.55
C LYS A 34 10.30 -9.27 2.74
N ALA A 35 10.05 -9.93 1.62
CA ALA A 35 11.11 -10.39 0.72
C ALA A 35 11.64 -9.29 -0.20
N SER A 36 11.00 -8.11 -0.24
CA SER A 36 11.42 -6.98 -1.05
C SER A 36 12.60 -6.24 -0.43
N GLU A 37 13.56 -5.84 -1.26
CA GLU A 37 14.71 -5.02 -0.84
C GLU A 37 14.31 -3.66 -0.27
N THR A 38 13.09 -3.20 -0.57
CA THR A 38 12.54 -1.91 -0.12
C THR A 38 11.45 -2.07 0.91
N TYR A 39 11.44 -3.19 1.64
CA TYR A 39 10.51 -3.39 2.73
C TYR A 39 10.50 -2.19 3.69
N ALA A 40 9.30 -1.74 4.06
CA ALA A 40 9.06 -0.54 4.88
C ALA A 40 9.49 0.80 4.26
N GLU A 41 9.94 0.84 3.00
CA GLU A 41 10.13 2.10 2.29
C GLU A 41 8.79 2.66 1.80
N GLN A 42 8.70 3.99 1.75
CA GLN A 42 7.53 4.68 1.24
C GLN A 42 7.42 4.49 -0.28
N LEU A 43 6.25 4.07 -0.74
CA LEU A 43 5.93 3.94 -2.14
C LEU A 43 4.92 5.01 -2.57
N THR A 44 5.19 5.65 -3.70
CA THR A 44 4.26 6.57 -4.36
C THR A 44 3.62 5.96 -5.60
N HIS A 45 4.20 4.87 -6.13
CA HIS A 45 3.74 4.17 -7.33
C HIS A 45 3.70 2.66 -7.09
N CYS A 46 2.75 1.99 -7.75
CA CYS A 46 2.66 0.54 -7.73
C CYS A 46 3.81 -0.07 -8.55
N ARG A 47 4.54 -1.02 -7.97
CA ARG A 47 5.65 -1.71 -8.66
C ARG A 47 5.21 -2.58 -9.83
N GLY A 48 3.98 -3.11 -9.81
CA GLY A 48 3.47 -3.95 -10.89
C GLY A 48 3.06 -3.16 -12.14
N CYS A 49 2.28 -2.09 -11.96
CA CYS A 49 1.68 -1.36 -13.09
C CYS A 49 2.17 0.09 -13.24
N GLY A 50 3.05 0.58 -12.37
CA GLY A 50 3.59 1.94 -12.40
C GLY A 50 2.60 3.06 -12.04
N ARG A 51 1.32 2.74 -11.77
CA ARG A 51 0.30 3.75 -11.42
C ARG A 51 0.58 4.37 -10.05
N SER A 52 0.31 5.65 -9.90
CA SER A 52 0.38 6.34 -8.61
C SER A 52 -0.57 5.68 -7.60
N LEU A 53 -0.08 5.51 -6.38
CA LEU A 53 -0.83 4.92 -5.28
C LEU A 53 -1.78 5.96 -4.71
N GLU A 54 -3.08 5.71 -4.86
CA GLU A 54 -4.15 6.48 -4.26
C GLU A 54 -5.14 5.52 -3.61
N ARG A 55 -5.72 5.89 -2.45
CA ARG A 55 -6.62 5.01 -1.70
C ARG A 55 -7.75 4.41 -2.55
N LYS A 56 -8.30 5.17 -3.51
CA LYS A 56 -9.37 4.75 -4.43
C LYS A 56 -8.96 3.63 -5.40
N GLY A 57 -7.66 3.50 -5.70
CA GLY A 57 -7.11 2.48 -6.61
C GLY A 57 -6.65 1.20 -5.91
N LEU A 58 -6.83 1.12 -4.59
CA LEU A 58 -6.36 0.02 -3.73
C LEU A 58 -7.52 -0.73 -3.08
N ARG A 59 -7.36 -2.05 -2.97
CA ARG A 59 -8.28 -2.92 -2.22
C ARG A 59 -7.67 -3.26 -0.88
N ALA A 60 -8.50 -3.37 0.14
CA ALA A 60 -8.07 -3.96 1.39
C ALA A 60 -7.76 -5.44 1.13
N THR A 61 -6.56 -5.87 1.47
CA THR A 61 -6.28 -7.28 1.63
C THR A 61 -6.83 -7.66 2.98
N THR A 62 -7.90 -8.46 3.00
CA THR A 62 -8.34 -9.09 4.23
C THR A 62 -7.12 -9.82 4.80
N PRO A 63 -6.68 -9.56 6.05
CA PRO A 63 -5.78 -10.51 6.68
C PRO A 63 -6.54 -11.82 6.64
N SER A 64 -6.00 -12.80 5.92
CA SER A 64 -6.55 -14.15 5.92
C SER A 64 -6.49 -14.62 7.37
N LEU A 65 -7.61 -14.49 8.09
CA LEU A 65 -7.93 -15.31 9.25
C LEU A 65 -8.10 -16.74 8.72
N LEU A 66 -7.00 -17.34 8.30
CA LEU A 66 -6.92 -18.79 8.16
C LEU A 66 -6.72 -19.32 9.59
N PRO A 67 -7.61 -20.21 10.07
CA PRO A 67 -7.51 -20.81 11.39
C PRO A 67 -6.25 -21.70 11.54
#